data_AF-A0AAD8YLN0-F1
#
_entry.id   AF-A0AAD8YLN0-F1
#
_cell.length_a   1.000
_cell.length_b   1.000
_cell.length_c   1.000
_cell.angle_alpha   90.00
_cell.angle_beta   90.00
_cell.angle_gamma   90.00
#
_symmetry.space_group_name_H-M   'P 1'
#
loop_
_entity.id
_entity.type
_entity.pdbx_description
1 polymer ?
#
loop_
_entity_poly.entity_id
_entity_poly.type
_entity_poly.pdbx_seq_one_letter_code
_entity_poly.pdbx_strand_id
1 'polypeptide(L)'
;MLSPHKTISWALCVGLSCCFWRAFCAPHIFFLMAAMMAASPNIPPISITNRVTNTTYHSSEVLKMAEESEYLKQSSQLGNTDRPQVAILDFGSQYSHLIARRVREMHVYCELYSCLVTAEELAKHELTAVILSGGPNSVYEEGAPHVAEGVWKLIEERNVPVLGICYGMQELAHVFGGKVAPGLKREYGKASVSRVEGCNSPLFAGLPEEFIMWMSHGDKLHVVPDGFKAVAGTSNADFVAIENISKRRWGLQFHPEVTHSPLGKDILKNFVVNISGAKQDWVMSDYANEFIEEVRAMVGPTGHVIGAVSGGVDSTVAAVLLTKAIGDRFHAVLVDNGCLRKDESVKVLQRMREDCGVNLRCVYAQDRFLNLLKGVTEPEKKRKIIGGTFIDIFQEEANKIEAESGPCEFLLQGTLYPDVIESISYKGPSATIKTHHNVGGLPASMKLKLIEPLRELFKDEVRELGMALGIDEVSVFRHPFPGPGLAIRILGEVTAERVKILQEADDIVIEELYKSGHYRLIGQAFVVLLPVKSVGVMGDGRTYENVACVRCVETTDYMTADFYHLPYEVMSTMSSRVINEVRGINRLCYDISSKPPATIEWE
;
A
#
# COMPACT_ATOMS: atom_id res chain seq x y z
N MET A 1 19.01 -69.42 57.74
CA MET A 1 18.58 -68.39 58.70
C MET A 1 18.30 -67.10 57.93
N LEU A 2 17.06 -66.60 58.06
CA LEU A 2 16.59 -65.20 58.03
C LEU A 2 16.83 -64.31 56.78
N SER A 3 15.80 -64.17 55.91
CA SER A 3 14.86 -63.01 55.78
C SER A 3 15.37 -61.55 55.93
N PRO A 4 14.75 -60.48 55.33
CA PRO A 4 13.69 -60.39 54.29
C PRO A 4 13.83 -59.30 53.16
N HIS A 5 13.00 -59.46 52.10
CA HIS A 5 12.10 -58.51 51.34
C HIS A 5 12.56 -57.16 50.73
N LYS A 6 12.42 -56.92 49.40
CA LYS A 6 11.25 -56.53 48.50
C LYS A 6 10.86 -55.02 48.57
N THR A 7 11.13 -54.16 47.58
CA THR A 7 10.41 -53.74 46.32
C THR A 7 9.15 -52.83 46.46
N ILE A 8 9.02 -51.87 45.49
CA ILE A 8 7.80 -51.11 45.03
C ILE A 8 7.43 -49.89 45.93
N SER A 9 6.87 -48.72 45.53
CA SER A 9 6.49 -47.98 44.32
C SER A 9 5.67 -46.74 44.77
N TRP A 10 5.72 -45.62 44.03
CA TRP A 10 4.67 -44.57 43.87
C TRP A 10 4.16 -43.68 45.04
N ALA A 11 4.11 -42.37 44.70
CA ALA A 11 3.01 -41.39 44.86
C ALA A 11 2.91 -40.43 46.07
N LEU A 12 2.47 -39.21 45.69
CA LEU A 12 1.77 -38.13 46.44
C LEU A 12 2.60 -37.22 47.38
N CYS A 13 2.73 -35.92 47.04
CA CYS A 13 1.80 -34.86 47.50
C CYS A 13 2.23 -33.41 47.15
N VAL A 14 1.28 -32.68 46.51
CA VAL A 14 0.96 -31.23 46.59
C VAL A 14 1.98 -30.19 46.05
N GLY A 15 1.65 -29.23 45.17
CA GLY A 15 0.40 -28.85 44.50
C GLY A 15 0.45 -27.41 43.94
N LEU A 16 0.07 -27.27 42.65
CA LEU A 16 -0.55 -26.13 41.92
C LEU A 16 0.10 -24.73 42.01
N SER A 17 0.50 -24.08 40.91
CA SER A 17 -0.38 -23.65 39.81
C SER A 17 0.42 -23.01 38.66
N CYS A 18 0.35 -23.58 37.46
CA CYS A 18 0.72 -22.95 36.18
C CYS A 18 0.20 -23.82 35.03
N CYS A 19 -0.85 -23.38 34.35
CA CYS A 19 -1.24 -23.80 33.00
C CYS A 19 -2.53 -23.05 32.64
N PHE A 20 -2.46 -22.07 31.74
CA PHE A 20 -3.55 -21.73 30.83
C PHE A 20 -3.03 -20.69 29.83
N TRP A 21 -2.87 -21.08 28.57
CA TRP A 21 -3.42 -20.35 27.42
C TRP A 21 -3.18 -21.11 26.12
N ARG A 22 -4.23 -21.76 25.62
CA ARG A 22 -4.49 -21.95 24.20
C ARG A 22 -5.98 -22.22 23.99
N ALA A 23 -6.58 -21.33 23.18
CA ALA A 23 -7.49 -21.64 22.06
C ALA A 23 -8.99 -21.25 22.16
N PHE A 24 -9.42 -20.56 21.09
CA PHE A 24 -10.76 -20.37 20.49
C PHE A 24 -11.83 -19.57 21.27
N CYS A 25 -12.81 -18.88 20.67
CA CYS A 25 -13.00 -18.10 19.43
C CYS A 25 -14.47 -17.60 19.51
N ALA A 26 -14.66 -16.29 19.36
CA ALA A 26 -15.85 -15.63 18.77
C ALA A 26 -17.25 -15.74 19.49
N PRO A 27 -18.27 -14.93 19.12
CA PRO A 27 -18.87 -13.97 20.06
C PRO A 27 -20.42 -13.95 20.05
N HIS A 28 -21.13 -14.21 21.16
CA HIS A 28 -22.56 -13.90 21.24
C HIS A 28 -23.04 -13.70 22.69
N ILE A 29 -23.26 -12.45 23.09
CA ILE A 29 -24.17 -12.09 24.19
C ILE A 29 -24.97 -10.86 23.76
N PHE A 30 -26.18 -11.08 23.26
CA PHE A 30 -27.35 -10.30 23.64
C PHE A 30 -28.42 -11.31 24.07
N PHE A 31 -28.76 -11.24 25.36
CA PHE A 31 -29.72 -12.05 26.11
C PHE A 31 -31.07 -12.19 25.37
N LEU A 32 -31.69 -13.36 25.20
CA LEU A 32 -32.19 -14.32 26.20
C LEU A 32 -33.12 -13.66 27.25
N MET A 33 -34.27 -13.20 26.78
CA MET A 33 -35.43 -12.92 27.63
C MET A 33 -36.73 -13.26 26.88
N ALA A 34 -36.89 -14.53 26.49
CA ALA A 34 -38.14 -15.05 25.97
C ALA A 34 -38.18 -16.59 26.09
N ALA A 35 -38.53 -17.12 27.27
CA ALA A 35 -39.14 -18.44 27.45
C ALA A 35 -39.36 -18.80 28.94
N MET A 36 -40.13 -17.99 29.68
CA MET A 36 -40.85 -18.49 30.87
C MET A 36 -42.12 -17.67 31.04
N MET A 37 -43.22 -18.16 30.46
CA MET A 37 -44.58 -18.07 31.00
C MET A 37 -45.57 -18.58 29.94
N ALA A 38 -46.02 -19.83 30.12
CA ALA A 38 -47.20 -20.37 29.46
C ALA A 38 -48.12 -20.91 30.56
N ALA A 39 -49.27 -20.26 30.78
CA ALA A 39 -50.44 -20.83 31.46
C ALA A 39 -51.72 -19.96 31.25
N SER A 40 -52.36 -20.11 30.08
CA SER A 40 -53.82 -20.24 29.83
C SER A 40 -54.84 -19.12 30.26
N PRO A 41 -56.13 -19.13 29.81
CA PRO A 41 -56.59 -18.48 28.57
C PRO A 41 -57.84 -17.56 28.76
N ASN A 42 -58.24 -16.88 27.66
CA ASN A 42 -59.56 -16.28 27.32
C ASN A 42 -59.58 -14.75 27.11
N ILE A 43 -60.15 -14.36 25.94
CA ILE A 43 -60.92 -13.14 25.55
C ILE A 43 -60.42 -12.51 24.21
N PRO A 44 -61.32 -12.09 23.29
CA PRO A 44 -61.13 -12.11 21.82
C PRO A 44 -60.82 -10.70 21.20
N PRO A 45 -60.71 -10.52 19.86
CA PRO A 45 -59.88 -9.47 19.26
C PRO A 45 -60.62 -8.12 19.12
N ILE A 46 -59.89 -7.03 19.28
CA ILE A 46 -60.35 -5.68 18.92
C ILE A 46 -59.31 -5.00 18.03
N SER A 47 -59.76 -4.60 16.84
CA SER A 47 -59.04 -3.78 15.88
C SER A 47 -58.84 -2.36 16.43
N ILE A 48 -57.60 -1.87 16.46
CA ILE A 48 -57.31 -0.44 16.56
C ILE A 48 -56.25 -0.08 15.52
N THR A 49 -56.63 0.89 14.69
CA THR A 49 -55.90 1.61 13.66
C THR A 49 -54.53 2.12 14.13
N ASN A 50 -53.46 1.87 13.36
CA ASN A 50 -52.19 2.56 13.52
C ASN A 50 -51.93 3.52 12.34
N ARG A 51 -51.73 4.79 12.71
CA ARG A 51 -51.21 5.87 11.88
C ARG A 51 -49.91 6.35 12.55
N VAL A 52 -48.90 6.62 11.70
CA VAL A 52 -47.64 7.37 11.93
C VAL A 52 -46.60 6.62 12.81
N THR A 53 -45.32 6.46 12.46
CA THR A 53 -44.31 7.40 11.92
C THR A 53 -43.11 6.65 11.29
N ASN A 54 -42.59 7.22 10.20
CA ASN A 54 -41.34 6.86 9.53
C ASN A 54 -40.12 7.14 10.42
N THR A 55 -39.19 6.20 10.50
CA THR A 55 -37.80 6.43 10.91
C THR A 55 -36.88 6.37 9.70
N THR A 56 -36.41 7.54 9.28
CA THR A 56 -35.33 7.79 8.32
C THR A 56 -33.97 7.45 8.95
N TYR A 57 -33.44 6.26 8.71
CA TYR A 57 -32.03 5.93 8.99
C TYR A 57 -31.34 5.10 7.89
N HIS A 58 -32.03 4.73 6.81
CA HIS A 58 -31.44 3.93 5.72
C HIS A 58 -31.24 4.68 4.39
N SER A 59 -31.68 5.94 4.28
CA SER A 59 -31.54 6.69 3.03
C SER A 59 -30.16 7.35 2.84
N SER A 60 -29.45 7.72 3.91
CA SER A 60 -28.17 8.45 3.80
C SER A 60 -26.99 7.57 3.40
N GLU A 61 -26.94 6.32 3.82
CA GLU A 61 -25.87 5.37 3.40
C GLU A 61 -26.06 4.90 1.96
N VAL A 62 -27.31 4.63 1.55
CA VAL A 62 -27.62 4.26 0.16
C VAL A 62 -27.37 5.43 -0.80
N LEU A 63 -27.68 6.67 -0.38
CA LEU A 63 -27.34 7.87 -1.15
C LEU A 63 -25.82 8.09 -1.24
N LYS A 64 -25.07 7.88 -0.16
CA LYS A 64 -23.60 7.94 -0.19
C LYS A 64 -22.98 6.90 -1.11
N MET A 65 -23.46 5.66 -1.08
CA MET A 65 -23.00 4.59 -1.97
C MET A 65 -23.38 4.85 -3.43
N ALA A 66 -24.54 5.47 -3.68
CA ALA A 66 -24.95 5.88 -5.02
C ALA A 66 -24.12 7.05 -5.56
N GLU A 67 -23.84 8.06 -4.73
CA GLU A 67 -22.97 9.20 -5.08
C GLU A 67 -21.51 8.75 -5.27
N GLU A 68 -20.99 7.84 -4.44
CA GLU A 68 -19.66 7.22 -4.64
C GLU A 68 -19.60 6.36 -5.92
N SER A 69 -20.67 5.64 -6.24
CA SER A 69 -20.78 4.85 -7.49
C SER A 69 -20.85 5.73 -8.74
N GLU A 70 -21.52 6.88 -8.67
CA GLU A 70 -21.59 7.87 -9.75
C GLU A 70 -20.25 8.62 -9.91
N TYR A 71 -19.57 8.91 -8.80
CA TYR A 71 -18.22 9.48 -8.78
C TYR A 71 -17.16 8.52 -9.34
N LEU A 72 -17.18 7.24 -8.97
CA LEU A 72 -16.32 6.20 -9.54
C LEU A 72 -16.52 6.08 -11.06
N LYS A 73 -17.78 6.18 -11.53
CA LYS A 73 -18.13 6.18 -12.96
C LYS A 73 -17.69 7.45 -13.70
N GLN A 74 -17.64 8.61 -13.06
CA GLN A 74 -17.14 9.85 -13.70
C GLN A 74 -15.61 9.91 -13.74
N SER A 75 -14.92 9.40 -12.72
CA SER A 75 -13.44 9.35 -12.73
C SER A 75 -12.88 8.33 -13.73
N SER A 76 -13.60 7.23 -14.00
CA SER A 76 -13.21 6.23 -15.00
C SER A 76 -13.54 6.62 -16.44
N GLN A 77 -14.25 7.73 -16.67
CA GLN A 77 -14.50 8.25 -18.02
C GLN A 77 -13.33 9.05 -18.60
N LEU A 78 -12.28 9.29 -17.81
CA LEU A 78 -11.17 10.19 -18.15
C LEU A 78 -9.85 9.45 -18.39
N GLY A 79 -9.86 8.13 -18.55
CA GLY A 79 -8.67 7.33 -18.83
C GLY A 79 -8.93 6.26 -19.89
N ASN A 80 -8.23 6.35 -21.02
CA ASN A 80 -7.70 5.22 -21.78
C ASN A 80 -8.57 3.99 -22.10
N THR A 81 -9.88 4.14 -22.30
CA THR A 81 -10.78 3.00 -22.50
C THR A 81 -10.42 2.12 -23.70
N ASP A 82 -9.64 2.65 -24.65
CA ASP A 82 -9.26 2.00 -25.90
C ASP A 82 -7.88 1.30 -25.85
N ARG A 83 -7.15 1.34 -24.73
CA ARG A 83 -5.86 0.64 -24.65
C ARG A 83 -6.02 -0.86 -24.41
N PRO A 84 -5.34 -1.70 -25.21
CA PRO A 84 -5.21 -3.12 -24.91
C PRO A 84 -4.58 -3.31 -23.53
N GLN A 85 -5.19 -4.14 -22.70
CA GLN A 85 -4.80 -4.27 -21.31
C GLN A 85 -4.65 -5.71 -20.83
N VAL A 86 -3.79 -5.90 -19.82
CA VAL A 86 -3.76 -7.12 -19.02
C VAL A 86 -4.73 -6.96 -17.86
N ALA A 87 -5.78 -7.78 -17.81
CA ALA A 87 -6.74 -7.79 -16.71
C ALA A 87 -6.25 -8.72 -15.60
N ILE A 88 -6.07 -8.21 -14.39
CA ILE A 88 -5.66 -8.99 -13.22
C ILE A 88 -6.86 -9.18 -12.31
N LEU A 89 -7.37 -10.41 -12.21
CA LEU A 89 -8.53 -10.74 -11.38
C LEU A 89 -8.08 -11.10 -9.97
N ASP A 90 -8.51 -10.30 -8.99
CA ASP A 90 -8.12 -10.42 -7.60
C ASP A 90 -9.06 -11.32 -6.78
N PHE A 91 -8.51 -12.42 -6.27
CA PHE A 91 -9.20 -13.34 -5.34
C PHE A 91 -8.95 -13.00 -3.86
N GLY A 92 -8.41 -11.80 -3.58
CA GLY A 92 -8.06 -11.33 -2.24
C GLY A 92 -6.62 -11.63 -1.85
N SER A 93 -5.71 -11.76 -2.82
CA SER A 93 -4.28 -11.93 -2.53
C SER A 93 -3.73 -10.70 -1.84
N GLN A 94 -2.85 -10.91 -0.87
CA GLN A 94 -2.01 -9.82 -0.33
C GLN A 94 -1.04 -9.28 -1.38
N TYR A 95 -0.79 -10.02 -2.49
CA TYR A 95 0.20 -9.70 -3.50
C TYR A 95 -0.38 -9.23 -4.85
N SER A 96 -1.69 -9.06 -4.98
CA SER A 96 -2.32 -8.68 -6.26
C SER A 96 -1.77 -7.37 -6.84
N HIS A 97 -1.50 -6.39 -5.99
CA HIS A 97 -0.88 -5.12 -6.37
C HIS A 97 0.56 -5.30 -6.89
N LEU A 98 1.30 -6.31 -6.42
CA LEU A 98 2.63 -6.62 -6.92
C LEU A 98 2.57 -7.19 -8.33
N ILE A 99 1.57 -8.03 -8.64
CA ILE A 99 1.36 -8.52 -10.02
C ILE A 99 1.20 -7.32 -10.97
N ALA A 100 0.28 -6.40 -10.63
CA ALA A 100 0.05 -5.19 -11.42
C ALA A 100 1.32 -4.37 -11.59
N ARG A 101 2.06 -4.12 -10.51
CA ARG A 101 3.35 -3.43 -10.57
C ARG A 101 4.36 -4.13 -11.47
N ARG A 102 4.49 -5.47 -11.40
CA ARG A 102 5.43 -6.21 -12.27
C ARG A 102 5.05 -6.13 -13.75
N VAL A 103 3.75 -6.11 -14.06
CA VAL A 103 3.28 -5.91 -15.44
C VAL A 103 3.64 -4.49 -15.92
N ARG A 104 3.39 -3.46 -15.10
CA ARG A 104 3.75 -2.07 -15.40
C ARG A 104 5.26 -1.85 -15.57
N GLU A 105 6.09 -2.50 -14.76
CA GLU A 105 7.57 -2.51 -14.90
C GLU A 105 8.07 -3.06 -16.25
N MET A 106 7.21 -3.74 -17.01
CA MET A 106 7.52 -4.24 -18.36
C MET A 106 7.00 -3.29 -19.44
N HIS A 107 6.54 -2.10 -19.06
CA HIS A 107 5.89 -1.10 -19.92
C HIS A 107 4.62 -1.62 -20.59
N VAL A 108 3.86 -2.47 -19.90
CA VAL A 108 2.56 -2.98 -20.37
C VAL A 108 1.45 -2.45 -19.47
N TYR A 109 0.38 -1.91 -20.05
CA TYR A 109 -0.78 -1.45 -19.28
C TYR A 109 -1.59 -2.61 -18.70
N CYS A 110 -2.06 -2.42 -17.47
CA CYS A 110 -2.88 -3.40 -16.76
C CYS A 110 -3.82 -2.73 -15.77
N GLU A 111 -4.92 -3.41 -15.46
CA GLU A 111 -5.84 -3.03 -14.40
C GLU A 111 -6.13 -4.20 -13.48
N LEU A 112 -6.37 -3.87 -12.21
CA LEU A 112 -6.84 -4.80 -11.20
C LEU A 112 -8.37 -4.79 -11.15
N TYR A 113 -8.97 -5.97 -11.28
CA TYR A 113 -10.40 -6.21 -11.17
C TYR A 113 -10.70 -7.13 -10.00
N SER A 114 -11.89 -7.03 -9.43
CA SER A 114 -12.41 -8.10 -8.57
C SER A 114 -12.54 -9.39 -9.38
N CYS A 115 -12.28 -10.55 -8.77
CA CYS A 115 -12.60 -11.85 -9.37
C CYS A 115 -14.09 -12.03 -9.74
N LEU A 116 -14.97 -11.23 -9.13
CA LEU A 116 -16.41 -11.21 -9.40
C LEU A 116 -16.81 -10.26 -10.56
N VAL A 117 -15.84 -9.68 -11.27
CA VAL A 117 -16.10 -8.82 -12.42
C VAL A 117 -16.98 -9.52 -13.46
N THR A 118 -17.88 -8.76 -14.07
CA THR A 118 -18.79 -9.30 -15.09
C THR A 118 -18.12 -9.37 -16.46
N ALA A 119 -18.62 -10.26 -17.32
CA ALA A 119 -18.20 -10.31 -18.71
C ALA A 119 -18.47 -8.98 -19.44
N GLU A 120 -19.57 -8.30 -19.11
CA GLU A 120 -19.95 -7.02 -19.70
C GLU A 120 -18.95 -5.91 -19.37
N GLU A 121 -18.44 -5.88 -18.14
CA GLU A 121 -17.42 -4.91 -17.73
C GLU A 121 -16.10 -5.17 -18.44
N LEU A 122 -15.61 -6.42 -18.44
CA LEU A 122 -14.38 -6.78 -19.14
C LEU A 122 -14.49 -6.61 -20.66
N ALA A 123 -15.68 -6.80 -21.23
CA ALA A 123 -15.90 -6.70 -22.67
C ALA A 123 -15.77 -5.27 -23.21
N LYS A 124 -15.86 -4.24 -22.35
CA LYS A 124 -15.65 -2.82 -22.71
C LYS A 124 -14.23 -2.51 -23.15
N HIS A 125 -13.28 -3.37 -22.82
CA HIS A 125 -11.87 -3.17 -23.10
C HIS A 125 -11.32 -4.26 -24.03
N GLU A 126 -10.23 -3.93 -24.72
CA GLU A 126 -9.44 -4.92 -25.45
C GLU A 126 -8.54 -5.66 -24.45
N LEU A 127 -8.74 -6.97 -24.31
CA LEU A 127 -7.98 -7.81 -23.38
C LEU A 127 -6.82 -8.48 -24.10
N THR A 128 -5.60 -8.24 -23.63
CA THR A 128 -4.41 -8.89 -24.16
C THR A 128 -4.07 -10.16 -23.40
N ALA A 129 -4.28 -10.16 -22.09
CA ALA A 129 -4.11 -11.31 -21.22
C ALA A 129 -5.00 -11.19 -19.99
N VAL A 130 -5.25 -12.32 -19.32
CA VAL A 130 -5.85 -12.35 -17.99
C VAL A 130 -4.89 -13.03 -17.01
N ILE A 131 -4.68 -12.42 -15.85
CA ILE A 131 -3.94 -13.04 -14.74
C ILE A 131 -4.90 -13.25 -13.58
N LEU A 132 -5.00 -14.48 -13.08
CA LEU A 132 -5.79 -14.82 -11.90
C LEU A 132 -4.85 -14.81 -10.69
N SER A 133 -5.11 -13.94 -9.73
CA SER A 133 -4.23 -13.79 -8.57
C SER A 133 -4.38 -14.93 -7.56
N GLY A 134 -3.54 -14.91 -6.52
CA GLY A 134 -3.68 -15.77 -5.36
C GLY A 134 -4.88 -15.40 -4.48
N GLY A 135 -5.10 -16.18 -3.43
CA GLY A 135 -6.19 -15.94 -2.49
C GLY A 135 -5.99 -16.73 -1.21
N PRO A 136 -6.59 -16.30 -0.10
CA PRO A 136 -6.44 -16.97 1.20
C PRO A 136 -7.37 -18.18 1.36
N ASN A 137 -8.37 -18.33 0.50
CA ASN A 137 -9.43 -19.34 0.63
C ASN A 137 -9.01 -20.68 -0.01
N SER A 138 -9.71 -21.75 0.33
CA SER A 138 -9.67 -22.99 -0.47
C SER A 138 -10.69 -22.91 -1.62
N VAL A 139 -10.37 -23.50 -2.77
CA VAL A 139 -11.25 -23.45 -3.97
C VAL A 139 -12.56 -24.23 -3.80
N TYR A 140 -12.68 -25.11 -2.80
CA TYR A 140 -13.90 -25.88 -2.54
C TYR A 140 -14.66 -25.41 -1.28
N GLU A 141 -14.19 -24.36 -0.61
CA GLU A 141 -14.90 -23.79 0.53
C GLU A 141 -16.25 -23.19 0.08
N GLU A 142 -17.27 -23.27 0.94
CA GLU A 142 -18.56 -22.65 0.66
C GLU A 142 -18.40 -21.12 0.61
N GLY A 143 -18.84 -20.51 -0.49
CA GLY A 143 -18.66 -19.07 -0.73
C GLY A 143 -17.25 -18.69 -1.22
N ALA A 144 -16.43 -19.67 -1.64
CA ALA A 144 -15.17 -19.40 -2.30
C ALA A 144 -15.37 -18.51 -3.55
N PRO A 145 -14.46 -17.56 -3.80
CA PRO A 145 -14.56 -16.67 -4.96
C PRO A 145 -14.24 -17.43 -6.26
N HIS A 146 -15.16 -17.37 -7.22
CA HIS A 146 -15.00 -17.98 -8.54
C HIS A 146 -15.24 -16.98 -9.65
N VAL A 147 -14.56 -17.18 -10.78
CA VAL A 147 -14.77 -16.35 -11.97
C VAL A 147 -16.08 -16.76 -12.63
N ALA A 148 -16.91 -15.76 -12.96
CA ALA A 148 -18.20 -15.99 -13.57
C ALA A 148 -18.08 -16.75 -14.91
N GLU A 149 -19.03 -17.66 -15.18
CA GLU A 149 -19.03 -18.46 -16.42
C GLU A 149 -19.00 -17.58 -17.69
N GLY A 150 -19.68 -16.43 -17.66
CA GLY A 150 -19.66 -15.46 -18.77
C GLY A 150 -18.26 -14.91 -19.06
N VAL A 151 -17.43 -14.72 -18.04
CA VAL A 151 -16.05 -14.25 -18.21
C VAL A 151 -15.21 -15.33 -18.89
N TRP A 152 -15.36 -16.59 -18.49
CA TRP A 152 -14.69 -17.71 -19.16
C TRP A 152 -15.07 -17.81 -20.64
N LYS A 153 -16.36 -17.67 -20.97
CA LYS A 153 -16.85 -17.63 -22.35
C LYS A 153 -16.18 -16.50 -23.15
N LEU A 154 -16.14 -15.29 -22.59
CA LEU A 154 -15.48 -14.14 -23.21
C LEU A 154 -13.99 -14.41 -23.50
N ILE A 155 -13.27 -14.96 -22.53
CA ILE A 155 -11.84 -15.30 -22.66
C ILE A 155 -11.63 -16.36 -23.76
N GLU A 156 -12.51 -17.36 -23.86
CA GLU A 156 -12.46 -18.38 -24.90
C GLU A 156 -12.79 -17.81 -26.29
N GLU A 157 -13.86 -17.04 -26.42
CA GLU A 157 -14.29 -16.42 -27.68
C GLU A 157 -13.22 -15.49 -28.27
N ARG A 158 -12.54 -14.73 -27.40
CA ARG A 158 -11.46 -13.81 -27.79
C ARG A 158 -10.07 -14.48 -27.82
N ASN A 159 -9.98 -15.77 -27.49
CA ASN A 159 -8.72 -16.53 -27.40
C ASN A 159 -7.63 -15.86 -26.52
N VAL A 160 -8.05 -15.21 -25.44
CA VAL A 160 -7.18 -14.43 -24.54
C VAL A 160 -6.37 -15.41 -23.68
N PRO A 161 -5.04 -15.30 -23.58
CA PRO A 161 -4.23 -16.15 -22.72
C PRO A 161 -4.48 -15.89 -21.23
N VAL A 162 -4.44 -16.95 -20.41
CA VAL A 162 -4.66 -16.85 -18.95
C VAL A 162 -3.48 -17.44 -18.17
N LEU A 163 -3.03 -16.71 -17.15
CA LEU A 163 -2.08 -17.19 -16.15
C LEU A 163 -2.74 -17.22 -14.77
N GLY A 164 -2.82 -18.39 -14.14
CA GLY A 164 -3.25 -18.52 -12.75
C GLY A 164 -2.08 -18.60 -11.79
N ILE A 165 -2.10 -17.81 -10.72
CA ILE A 165 -1.07 -17.78 -9.68
C ILE A 165 -1.68 -18.25 -8.35
N CYS A 166 -1.09 -19.27 -7.73
CA CYS A 166 -1.54 -19.89 -6.49
C CYS A 166 -3.03 -20.29 -6.56
N TYR A 167 -3.93 -19.53 -5.92
CA TYR A 167 -5.38 -19.75 -6.02
C TYR A 167 -5.88 -19.69 -7.47
N GLY A 168 -5.36 -18.79 -8.31
CA GLY A 168 -5.71 -18.74 -9.72
C GLY A 168 -5.37 -20.02 -10.49
N MET A 169 -4.31 -20.73 -10.12
CA MET A 169 -4.00 -22.05 -10.67
C MET A 169 -5.01 -23.11 -10.19
N GLN A 170 -5.47 -23.00 -8.95
CA GLN A 170 -6.49 -23.88 -8.39
C GLN A 170 -7.86 -23.65 -9.01
N GLU A 171 -8.21 -22.40 -9.31
CA GLU A 171 -9.41 -22.03 -10.06
C GLU A 171 -9.38 -22.62 -11.48
N LEU A 172 -8.26 -22.48 -12.19
CA LEU A 172 -8.07 -23.17 -13.48
C LEU A 172 -8.28 -24.68 -13.32
N ALA A 173 -7.70 -25.28 -12.27
CA ALA A 173 -7.88 -26.70 -12.05
C ALA A 173 -9.33 -27.09 -11.76
N HIS A 174 -10.05 -26.31 -10.95
CA HIS A 174 -11.44 -26.53 -10.63
C HIS A 174 -12.33 -26.48 -11.87
N VAL A 175 -12.19 -25.42 -12.68
CA VAL A 175 -13.00 -25.18 -13.88
C VAL A 175 -12.77 -26.23 -14.96
N PHE A 176 -11.52 -26.71 -15.12
CA PHE A 176 -11.15 -27.67 -16.16
C PHE A 176 -11.13 -29.14 -15.68
N GLY A 177 -11.72 -29.45 -14.52
CA GLY A 177 -11.94 -30.82 -14.05
C GLY A 177 -10.75 -31.50 -13.36
N GLY A 178 -9.73 -30.74 -12.98
CA GLY A 178 -8.67 -31.20 -12.07
C GLY A 178 -9.15 -31.35 -10.63
N LYS A 179 -8.25 -31.80 -9.75
CA LYS A 179 -8.53 -31.93 -8.31
C LYS A 179 -7.48 -31.24 -7.47
N VAL A 180 -7.92 -30.35 -6.62
CA VAL A 180 -7.10 -29.69 -5.59
C VAL A 180 -7.41 -30.35 -4.24
N ALA A 181 -6.42 -30.50 -3.37
CA ALA A 181 -6.66 -30.95 -2.00
C ALA A 181 -5.66 -30.32 -1.03
N PRO A 182 -5.97 -30.28 0.28
CA PRO A 182 -5.05 -29.80 1.28
C PRO A 182 -3.76 -30.61 1.30
N GLY A 183 -2.61 -29.93 1.25
CA GLY A 183 -1.31 -30.59 1.38
C GLY A 183 -1.07 -31.11 2.80
N LEU A 184 -0.46 -32.30 2.94
CA LEU A 184 -0.05 -32.85 4.24
C LEU A 184 0.95 -31.94 5.00
N LYS A 185 1.72 -31.14 4.25
CA LYS A 185 2.59 -30.08 4.76
C LYS A 185 2.33 -28.82 3.95
N ARG A 186 2.01 -27.72 4.64
CA ARG A 186 1.96 -26.39 4.02
C ARG A 186 3.37 -25.95 3.64
N GLU A 187 3.49 -25.31 2.49
CA GLU A 187 4.78 -24.88 1.96
C GLU A 187 4.80 -23.36 1.89
N TYR A 188 5.50 -22.77 2.84
CA TYR A 188 5.73 -21.33 2.94
C TYR A 188 7.23 -21.09 2.96
N GLY A 189 7.73 -20.39 1.95
CA GLY A 189 9.15 -20.05 1.87
C GLY A 189 9.77 -20.32 0.51
N LYS A 190 11.10 -20.21 0.46
CA LYS A 190 11.90 -20.51 -0.72
C LYS A 190 11.90 -22.02 -0.99
N ALA A 191 11.59 -22.41 -2.22
CA ALA A 191 11.66 -23.78 -2.69
C ALA A 191 12.45 -23.87 -3.99
N SER A 192 13.17 -24.98 -4.20
CA SER A 192 13.78 -25.31 -5.48
C SER A 192 12.72 -25.91 -6.39
N VAL A 193 12.50 -25.27 -7.52
CA VAL A 193 11.58 -25.70 -8.59
C VAL A 193 12.43 -26.34 -9.67
N SER A 194 12.07 -27.57 -10.05
CA SER A 194 12.72 -28.31 -11.15
C SER A 194 11.72 -28.44 -12.30
N ARG A 195 12.17 -28.11 -13.51
CA ARG A 195 11.38 -28.30 -14.73
C ARG A 195 11.21 -29.81 -15.01
N VAL A 196 10.07 -30.17 -15.61
CA VAL A 196 9.84 -31.55 -16.05
C VAL A 196 10.77 -31.87 -17.23
N GLU A 197 11.49 -32.98 -17.16
CA GLU A 197 12.46 -33.37 -18.17
C GLU A 197 11.84 -33.42 -19.59
N GLY A 198 12.52 -32.79 -20.55
CA GLY A 198 12.06 -32.71 -21.94
C GLY A 198 10.90 -31.73 -22.17
N CYS A 199 10.44 -31.01 -21.15
CA CYS A 199 9.40 -30.00 -21.28
C CYS A 199 9.97 -28.62 -21.65
N ASN A 200 9.61 -28.13 -22.84
CA ASN A 200 9.94 -26.79 -23.32
C ASN A 200 8.71 -25.87 -23.23
N SER A 201 8.30 -25.54 -22.01
CA SER A 201 7.22 -24.57 -21.78
C SER A 201 7.67 -23.16 -22.21
N PRO A 202 6.88 -22.41 -22.99
CA PRO A 202 7.20 -21.02 -23.33
C PRO A 202 7.25 -20.11 -22.10
N LEU A 203 6.60 -20.49 -21.00
CA LEU A 203 6.60 -19.73 -19.75
C LEU A 203 7.99 -19.69 -19.09
N PHE A 204 8.81 -20.73 -19.33
CA PHE A 204 10.15 -20.87 -18.79
C PHE A 204 11.25 -20.67 -19.83
N ALA A 205 10.92 -20.04 -20.97
CA ALA A 205 11.91 -19.73 -22.00
C ALA A 205 13.07 -18.92 -21.42
N GLY A 206 14.31 -19.38 -21.67
CA GLY A 206 15.54 -18.73 -21.19
C GLY A 206 15.88 -18.96 -19.71
N LEU A 207 15.09 -19.75 -18.98
CA LEU A 207 15.34 -20.06 -17.56
C LEU A 207 16.12 -21.38 -17.40
N PRO A 208 16.93 -21.52 -16.33
CA PRO A 208 17.61 -22.78 -16.02
C PRO A 208 16.61 -23.91 -15.73
N GLU A 209 17.10 -25.16 -15.77
CA GLU A 209 16.30 -26.35 -15.41
C GLU A 209 15.84 -26.35 -13.96
N GLU A 210 16.63 -25.74 -13.06
CA GLU A 210 16.31 -25.58 -11.65
C GLU A 210 16.46 -24.11 -11.22
N PHE A 211 15.52 -23.64 -10.43
CA PHE A 211 15.52 -22.27 -9.92
C PHE A 211 14.76 -22.14 -8.60
N ILE A 212 15.04 -21.07 -7.86
CA ILE A 212 14.41 -20.81 -6.56
C ILE A 212 13.19 -19.90 -6.74
N MET A 213 12.06 -20.29 -6.15
CA MET A 213 10.83 -19.50 -6.12
C MET A 213 10.22 -19.44 -4.71
N TRP A 214 9.36 -18.46 -4.48
CA TRP A 214 8.59 -18.32 -3.24
C TRP A 214 7.26 -19.07 -3.30
N MET A 215 7.10 -20.05 -2.41
CA MET A 215 5.88 -20.81 -2.20
C MET A 215 5.05 -20.19 -1.07
N SER A 216 3.74 -20.13 -1.25
CA SER A 216 2.80 -19.72 -0.20
C SER A 216 1.44 -20.37 -0.39
N HIS A 217 1.35 -21.68 -0.20
CA HIS A 217 0.10 -22.42 -0.42
C HIS A 217 -0.16 -23.49 0.64
N GLY A 218 -1.44 -23.61 1.02
CA GLY A 218 -1.95 -24.69 1.86
C GLY A 218 -2.42 -25.88 1.02
N ASP A 219 -3.21 -25.58 -0.01
CA ASP A 219 -3.74 -26.55 -0.94
C ASP A 219 -2.77 -26.81 -2.10
N LYS A 220 -2.82 -28.03 -2.65
CA LYS A 220 -1.96 -28.50 -3.73
C LYS A 220 -2.81 -29.11 -4.84
N LEU A 221 -2.35 -28.96 -6.08
CA LEU A 221 -2.93 -29.69 -7.19
C LEU A 221 -2.55 -31.18 -7.08
N HIS A 222 -3.55 -32.07 -7.13
CA HIS A 222 -3.38 -33.52 -7.08
C HIS A 222 -3.66 -34.21 -8.40
N VAL A 223 -4.60 -33.68 -9.19
CA VAL A 223 -4.92 -34.19 -10.52
C VAL A 223 -4.83 -33.05 -11.49
N VAL A 224 -3.91 -33.16 -12.45
CA VAL A 224 -3.76 -32.21 -13.55
C VAL A 224 -5.04 -32.25 -14.41
N PRO A 225 -5.65 -31.10 -14.73
CA PRO A 225 -6.88 -31.06 -15.53
C PRO A 225 -6.70 -31.64 -16.93
N ASP A 226 -7.79 -32.10 -17.53
CA ASP A 226 -7.73 -32.68 -18.88
C ASP A 226 -7.21 -31.67 -19.91
N GLY A 227 -6.27 -32.13 -20.74
CA GLY A 227 -5.60 -31.29 -21.75
C GLY A 227 -4.47 -30.41 -21.20
N PHE A 228 -4.26 -30.36 -19.87
CA PHE A 228 -3.09 -29.72 -19.27
C PHE A 228 -1.93 -30.72 -19.13
N LYS A 229 -0.72 -30.18 -19.08
CA LYS A 229 0.52 -30.91 -18.79
C LYS A 229 1.21 -30.26 -17.61
N ALA A 230 1.81 -31.07 -16.74
CA ALA A 230 2.73 -30.58 -15.72
C ALA A 230 4.05 -30.17 -16.37
N VAL A 231 4.59 -29.02 -15.97
CA VAL A 231 5.81 -28.46 -16.55
C VAL A 231 6.90 -28.15 -15.53
N ALA A 232 6.56 -28.09 -14.24
CA ALA A 232 7.52 -28.06 -13.15
C ALA A 232 6.96 -28.66 -11.84
N GLY A 233 7.87 -29.14 -11.00
CA GLY A 233 7.61 -29.73 -9.68
C GLY A 233 8.59 -29.22 -8.61
N THR A 234 8.35 -29.59 -7.36
CA THR A 234 9.31 -29.50 -6.25
C THR A 234 9.40 -30.84 -5.54
N SER A 235 10.31 -30.98 -4.57
CA SER A 235 10.38 -32.17 -3.71
C SER A 235 9.11 -32.44 -2.89
N ASN A 236 8.24 -31.44 -2.72
CA ASN A 236 7.04 -31.49 -1.88
C ASN A 236 5.73 -31.42 -2.66
N ALA A 237 5.77 -31.11 -3.96
CA ALA A 237 4.60 -30.93 -4.81
C ALA A 237 4.94 -31.26 -6.26
N ASP A 238 4.32 -32.30 -6.81
CA ASP A 238 4.62 -32.78 -8.17
C ASP A 238 4.18 -31.80 -9.26
N PHE A 239 3.17 -30.97 -8.97
CA PHE A 239 2.55 -30.06 -9.93
C PHE A 239 2.57 -28.63 -9.39
N VAL A 240 3.70 -27.93 -9.54
CA VAL A 240 3.81 -26.51 -9.19
C VAL A 240 3.70 -25.58 -10.40
N ALA A 241 3.74 -26.14 -11.60
CA ALA A 241 3.37 -25.42 -12.81
C ALA A 241 2.67 -26.36 -13.81
N ILE A 242 1.61 -25.85 -14.43
CA ILE A 242 0.83 -26.57 -15.45
C ILE A 242 0.60 -25.67 -16.67
N GLU A 243 0.39 -26.28 -17.83
CA GLU A 243 0.03 -25.55 -19.05
C GLU A 243 -0.93 -26.32 -19.94
N ASN A 244 -1.74 -25.58 -20.68
CA ASN A 244 -2.50 -26.06 -21.83
C ASN A 244 -2.26 -25.09 -22.99
N ILE A 245 -1.36 -25.48 -23.90
CA ILE A 245 -0.97 -24.66 -25.05
C ILE A 245 -2.16 -24.43 -26.00
N SER A 246 -3.00 -25.46 -26.22
CA SER A 246 -4.13 -25.37 -27.15
C SER A 246 -5.19 -24.36 -26.71
N LYS A 247 -5.42 -24.27 -25.40
CA LYS A 247 -6.34 -23.32 -24.77
C LYS A 247 -5.65 -22.04 -24.29
N ARG A 248 -4.33 -21.91 -24.47
CA ARG A 248 -3.52 -20.78 -23.98
C ARG A 248 -3.76 -20.52 -22.48
N ARG A 249 -3.56 -21.53 -21.64
CA ARG A 249 -3.72 -21.44 -20.18
C ARG A 249 -2.45 -21.91 -19.49
N TRP A 250 -2.04 -21.21 -18.44
CA TRP A 250 -0.90 -21.56 -17.59
C TRP A 250 -1.27 -21.40 -16.13
N GLY A 251 -0.72 -22.23 -15.27
CA GLY A 251 -0.90 -22.18 -13.82
C GLY A 251 0.43 -22.31 -13.10
N LEU A 252 0.64 -21.51 -12.07
CA LEU A 252 1.81 -21.52 -11.18
C LEU A 252 1.34 -21.61 -9.74
N GLN A 253 1.95 -22.48 -8.94
CA GLN A 253 1.63 -22.64 -7.52
C GLN A 253 2.48 -21.71 -6.62
N PHE A 254 3.59 -21.20 -7.16
CA PHE A 254 4.45 -20.19 -6.54
C PHE A 254 4.10 -18.76 -6.99
N HIS A 255 4.66 -17.78 -6.29
CA HIS A 255 4.42 -16.35 -6.52
C HIS A 255 5.59 -15.72 -7.30
N PRO A 256 5.50 -15.53 -8.63
CA PRO A 256 6.53 -14.85 -9.40
C PRO A 256 6.57 -13.33 -9.18
N GLU A 257 5.55 -12.74 -8.56
CA GLU A 257 5.43 -11.29 -8.34
C GLU A 257 6.29 -10.76 -7.19
N VAL A 258 6.67 -11.62 -6.24
CA VAL A 258 7.42 -11.23 -5.04
C VAL A 258 8.93 -11.19 -5.27
N THR A 259 9.62 -10.30 -4.55
CA THR A 259 11.09 -10.15 -4.58
C THR A 259 11.85 -11.40 -4.19
N HIS A 260 11.24 -12.27 -3.38
CA HIS A 260 11.81 -13.56 -2.96
C HIS A 260 11.94 -14.59 -4.09
N SER A 261 11.35 -14.31 -5.26
CA SER A 261 11.40 -15.12 -6.48
C SER A 261 12.33 -14.45 -7.51
N PRO A 262 13.64 -14.76 -7.54
CA PRO A 262 14.62 -13.99 -8.32
C PRO A 262 14.35 -13.98 -9.83
N LEU A 263 13.79 -15.07 -10.37
CA LEU A 263 13.44 -15.20 -11.80
C LEU A 263 11.95 -14.92 -12.07
N GLY A 264 11.22 -14.41 -11.07
CA GLY A 264 9.79 -14.15 -11.20
C GLY A 264 9.46 -13.11 -12.26
N LYS A 265 10.30 -12.07 -12.39
CA LYS A 265 10.16 -11.04 -13.44
C LYS A 265 10.31 -11.64 -14.85
N ASP A 266 11.23 -12.58 -15.04
CA ASP A 266 11.44 -13.24 -16.33
C ASP A 266 10.26 -14.14 -16.70
N ILE A 267 9.70 -14.88 -15.74
CA ILE A 267 8.50 -15.71 -15.92
C ILE A 267 7.30 -14.83 -16.31
N LEU A 268 7.06 -13.74 -15.58
CA LEU A 268 5.97 -12.82 -15.88
C LEU A 268 6.18 -12.15 -17.26
N LYS A 269 7.42 -11.80 -17.63
CA LYS A 269 7.74 -11.26 -18.95
C LYS A 269 7.47 -12.25 -20.07
N ASN A 270 7.80 -13.52 -19.88
CA ASN A 270 7.47 -14.57 -20.84
C ASN A 270 5.96 -14.68 -21.05
N PHE A 271 5.16 -14.58 -19.99
CA PHE A 271 3.71 -14.60 -20.13
C PHE A 271 3.15 -13.31 -20.77
N VAL A 272 3.42 -12.17 -20.15
CA VAL A 272 2.84 -10.88 -20.49
C VAL A 272 3.30 -10.42 -21.87
N VAL A 273 4.60 -10.47 -22.17
CA VAL A 273 5.11 -9.96 -23.45
C VAL A 273 5.13 -11.06 -24.50
N ASN A 274 5.82 -12.17 -24.24
CA ASN A 274 6.12 -13.14 -25.29
C ASN A 274 4.91 -14.02 -25.66
N ILE A 275 4.15 -14.49 -24.67
CA ILE A 275 2.99 -15.36 -24.89
C ILE A 275 1.76 -14.54 -25.30
N SER A 276 1.48 -13.45 -24.59
CA SER A 276 0.28 -12.66 -24.85
C SER A 276 0.43 -11.70 -26.03
N GLY A 277 1.65 -11.30 -26.36
CA GLY A 277 1.91 -10.32 -27.40
C GLY A 277 1.60 -8.89 -26.97
N ALA A 278 1.54 -8.62 -25.67
CA ALA A 278 1.30 -7.28 -25.16
C ALA A 278 2.39 -6.31 -25.63
N LYS A 279 1.93 -5.18 -26.17
CA LYS A 279 2.79 -4.10 -26.59
C LYS A 279 3.36 -3.42 -25.37
N GLN A 280 4.64 -3.07 -25.47
CA GLN A 280 5.36 -2.36 -24.43
C GLN A 280 5.26 -0.84 -24.67
N ASP A 281 4.04 -0.33 -24.76
CA ASP A 281 3.69 1.06 -25.13
C ASP A 281 3.25 1.91 -23.92
N TRP A 282 3.35 1.38 -22.71
CA TRP A 282 3.13 2.14 -21.49
C TRP A 282 4.38 2.96 -21.12
N VAL A 283 4.54 4.10 -21.78
CA VAL A 283 5.68 5.00 -21.64
C VAL A 283 5.27 6.30 -20.94
N MET A 284 6.01 6.68 -19.88
CA MET A 284 5.67 7.83 -19.04
C MET A 284 5.71 9.19 -19.75
N SER A 285 6.53 9.34 -20.79
CA SER A 285 6.54 10.58 -21.60
C SER A 285 5.23 10.79 -22.33
N ASP A 286 4.63 9.71 -22.83
CA ASP A 286 3.41 9.76 -23.60
C ASP A 286 2.23 9.99 -22.67
N TYR A 287 2.21 9.28 -21.52
CA TYR A 287 1.28 9.52 -20.42
C TYR A 287 1.27 10.99 -19.97
N ALA A 288 2.45 11.61 -19.81
CA ALA A 288 2.55 13.01 -19.42
C ALA A 288 1.83 13.95 -20.40
N ASN A 289 2.04 13.73 -21.71
CA ASN A 289 1.44 14.56 -22.75
C ASN A 289 -0.08 14.35 -22.84
N GLU A 290 -0.53 13.10 -22.77
CA GLU A 290 -1.96 12.77 -22.76
C GLU A 290 -2.67 13.43 -21.58
N PHE A 291 -2.12 13.27 -20.38
CA PHE A 291 -2.68 13.87 -19.18
C PHE A 291 -2.70 15.42 -19.24
N ILE A 292 -1.67 16.04 -19.82
CA ILE A 292 -1.63 17.50 -20.02
C ILE A 292 -2.81 17.96 -20.90
N GLU A 293 -3.10 17.25 -21.99
CA GLU A 293 -4.22 17.59 -22.87
C GLU A 293 -5.58 17.32 -22.21
N GLU A 294 -5.71 16.24 -21.44
CA GLU A 294 -6.91 15.93 -20.67
C GLU A 294 -7.21 17.01 -19.64
N VAL A 295 -6.21 17.46 -18.87
CA VAL A 295 -6.37 18.56 -17.91
C VAL A 295 -6.78 19.84 -18.62
N ARG A 296 -6.18 20.16 -19.77
CA ARG A 296 -6.56 21.35 -20.56
C ARG A 296 -8.02 21.30 -20.99
N ALA A 297 -8.49 20.13 -21.44
CA ALA A 297 -9.88 19.93 -21.82
C ALA A 297 -10.83 20.02 -20.61
N MET A 298 -10.48 19.42 -19.48
CA MET A 298 -11.29 19.38 -18.26
C MET A 298 -11.41 20.74 -17.58
N VAL A 299 -10.28 21.41 -17.36
CA VAL A 299 -10.22 22.72 -16.68
C VAL A 299 -10.68 23.84 -17.62
N GLY A 300 -10.58 23.62 -18.93
CA GLY A 300 -10.93 24.59 -19.95
C GLY A 300 -10.00 25.81 -19.96
N PRO A 301 -10.37 26.86 -20.71
CA PRO A 301 -9.52 28.02 -20.94
C PRO A 301 -9.39 28.96 -19.74
N THR A 302 -10.36 28.96 -18.82
CA THR A 302 -10.46 29.93 -17.71
C THR A 302 -10.48 29.30 -16.33
N GLY A 303 -10.61 27.98 -16.20
CA GLY A 303 -10.68 27.33 -14.90
C GLY A 303 -9.37 27.47 -14.10
N HIS A 304 -9.50 27.54 -12.79
CA HIS A 304 -8.38 27.57 -11.85
C HIS A 304 -8.35 26.30 -10.99
N VAL A 305 -7.14 25.86 -10.67
CA VAL A 305 -6.88 24.65 -9.87
C VAL A 305 -6.04 25.06 -8.68
N ILE A 306 -6.42 24.65 -7.48
CA ILE A 306 -5.59 24.80 -6.27
C ILE A 306 -5.02 23.45 -5.85
N GLY A 307 -3.83 23.41 -5.25
CA GLY A 307 -3.22 22.16 -4.81
C GLY A 307 -2.31 22.32 -3.61
N ALA A 308 -2.38 21.35 -2.69
CA ALA A 308 -1.42 21.24 -1.60
C ALA A 308 -0.12 20.57 -2.09
N VAL A 309 0.98 21.31 -2.07
CA VAL A 309 2.29 20.82 -2.53
C VAL A 309 3.25 20.73 -1.34
N SER A 310 3.47 19.50 -0.88
CA SER A 310 4.33 19.20 0.28
C SER A 310 5.83 19.19 -0.04
N GLY A 311 6.21 19.19 -1.31
CA GLY A 311 7.59 18.96 -1.76
C GLY A 311 8.01 17.48 -1.81
N GLY A 312 7.12 16.55 -1.44
CA GLY A 312 7.28 15.14 -1.74
C GLY A 312 7.25 14.86 -3.24
N VAL A 313 7.74 13.68 -3.65
CA VAL A 313 7.84 13.29 -5.07
C VAL A 313 6.48 13.40 -5.77
N ASP A 314 5.43 12.83 -5.18
CA ASP A 314 4.12 12.73 -5.81
C ASP A 314 3.49 14.12 -6.02
N SER A 315 3.48 14.95 -4.97
CA SER A 315 2.95 16.30 -5.06
C SER A 315 3.77 17.21 -5.98
N THR A 316 5.09 16.97 -6.09
CA THR A 316 5.98 17.69 -7.01
C THR A 316 5.69 17.33 -8.47
N VAL A 317 5.62 16.04 -8.80
CA VAL A 317 5.31 15.55 -10.15
C VAL A 317 3.92 16.02 -10.59
N ALA A 318 2.92 15.88 -9.72
CA ALA A 318 1.57 16.36 -9.96
C ALA A 318 1.54 17.89 -10.20
N ALA A 319 2.24 18.67 -9.38
CA ALA A 319 2.33 20.11 -9.54
C ALA A 319 3.00 20.54 -10.86
N VAL A 320 4.05 19.83 -11.28
CA VAL A 320 4.73 20.09 -12.55
C VAL A 320 3.82 19.77 -13.74
N LEU A 321 3.08 18.66 -13.72
CA LEU A 321 2.10 18.33 -14.75
C LEU A 321 1.05 19.42 -14.90
N LEU A 322 0.45 19.85 -13.79
CA LEU A 322 -0.56 20.89 -13.77
C LEU A 322 0.00 22.23 -14.28
N THR A 323 1.22 22.58 -13.87
CA THR A 323 1.87 23.80 -14.34
C THR A 323 2.15 23.76 -15.85
N LYS A 324 2.59 22.62 -16.40
CA LYS A 324 2.75 22.46 -17.85
C LYS A 324 1.40 22.49 -18.60
N ALA A 325 0.33 22.01 -17.97
CA ALA A 325 -1.00 22.00 -18.56
C ALA A 325 -1.65 23.38 -18.61
N ILE A 326 -1.68 24.11 -17.49
CA ILE A 326 -2.48 25.33 -17.33
C ILE A 326 -1.71 26.57 -16.87
N GLY A 327 -0.39 26.46 -16.65
CA GLY A 327 0.49 27.57 -16.26
C GLY A 327 0.12 28.16 -14.91
N ASP A 328 0.12 29.49 -14.82
CA ASP A 328 -0.15 30.26 -13.60
C ASP A 328 -1.59 30.13 -13.06
N ARG A 329 -2.47 29.41 -13.77
CA ARG A 329 -3.82 29.07 -13.27
C ARG A 329 -3.79 27.94 -12.24
N PHE A 330 -2.66 27.26 -12.09
CA PHE A 330 -2.43 26.32 -11.01
C PHE A 330 -1.83 27.04 -9.80
N HIS A 331 -2.58 27.05 -8.70
CA HIS A 331 -2.23 27.68 -7.43
C HIS A 331 -1.68 26.64 -6.46
N ALA A 332 -0.36 26.51 -6.42
CA ALA A 332 0.32 25.60 -5.51
C ALA A 332 0.53 26.23 -4.13
N VAL A 333 0.14 25.51 -3.07
CA VAL A 333 0.28 25.97 -1.67
C VAL A 333 1.10 24.97 -0.86
N LEU A 334 2.20 25.43 -0.26
CA LEU A 334 2.96 24.73 0.77
C LEU A 334 2.62 25.33 2.13
N VAL A 335 2.23 24.50 3.10
CA VAL A 335 2.04 24.94 4.50
C VAL A 335 3.23 24.47 5.32
N ASP A 336 4.03 25.40 5.83
CA ASP A 336 5.09 25.11 6.79
C ASP A 336 4.47 24.98 8.18
N ASN A 337 4.31 23.73 8.61
CA ASN A 337 3.72 23.36 9.89
C ASN A 337 4.72 23.44 11.07
N GLY A 338 5.97 23.85 10.82
CA GLY A 338 7.00 23.92 11.85
C GLY A 338 7.56 22.56 12.29
N CYS A 339 7.17 21.48 11.63
CA CYS A 339 7.66 20.12 11.86
C CYS A 339 8.31 19.54 10.59
N LEU A 340 8.78 20.38 9.68
CA LEU A 340 9.55 19.97 8.50
C LEU A 340 11.03 19.71 8.87
N ARG A 341 11.80 19.15 7.94
CA ARG A 341 13.27 18.99 8.11
C ARG A 341 13.98 20.35 8.08
N LYS A 342 15.27 20.35 8.38
CA LYS A 342 16.09 21.56 8.40
C LYS A 342 16.09 22.27 7.04
N ASP A 343 15.67 23.54 7.06
CA ASP A 343 15.54 24.43 5.90
C ASP A 343 14.65 23.88 4.77
N GLU A 344 13.77 22.94 5.09
CA GLU A 344 13.00 22.17 4.11
C GLU A 344 12.02 23.05 3.32
N SER A 345 11.28 23.95 3.99
CA SER A 345 10.34 24.84 3.31
C SER A 345 11.05 25.78 2.33
N VAL A 346 12.24 26.27 2.70
CA VAL A 346 13.07 27.13 1.82
C VAL A 346 13.60 26.33 0.63
N LYS A 347 14.18 25.15 0.87
CA LYS A 347 14.69 24.26 -0.18
C LYS A 347 13.60 23.85 -1.17
N VAL A 348 12.40 23.50 -0.68
CA VAL A 348 11.25 23.16 -1.51
C VAL A 348 10.78 24.37 -2.30
N LEU A 349 10.65 25.54 -1.68
CA LEU A 349 10.22 26.76 -2.36
C LEU A 349 11.16 27.14 -3.50
N GLN A 350 12.47 27.10 -3.26
CA GLN A 350 13.50 27.38 -4.24
C GLN A 350 13.39 26.40 -5.41
N ARG A 351 13.47 25.10 -5.13
CA ARG A 351 13.42 24.05 -6.16
C ARG A 351 12.14 24.12 -7.00
N MET A 352 10.99 24.28 -6.36
CA MET A 352 9.71 24.28 -7.07
C MET A 352 9.61 25.47 -8.05
N ARG A 353 10.14 26.64 -7.67
CA ARG A 353 10.12 27.84 -8.53
C ARG A 353 11.21 27.85 -9.58
N GLU A 354 12.46 27.58 -9.18
CA GLU A 354 13.64 27.71 -10.03
C GLU A 354 13.79 26.52 -10.98
N ASP A 355 13.67 25.29 -10.47
CA ASP A 355 13.94 24.08 -11.24
C ASP A 355 12.68 23.55 -11.92
N CYS A 356 11.53 23.65 -11.25
CA CYS A 356 10.28 23.04 -11.71
C CYS A 356 9.30 24.04 -12.38
N GLY A 357 9.56 25.34 -12.28
CA GLY A 357 8.69 26.39 -12.85
C GLY A 357 7.32 26.52 -12.19
N VAL A 358 7.10 25.89 -11.03
CA VAL A 358 5.84 25.92 -10.29
C VAL A 358 5.79 27.16 -9.40
N ASN A 359 4.77 28.00 -9.59
CA ASN A 359 4.53 29.15 -8.72
C ASN A 359 4.00 28.68 -7.34
N LEU A 360 4.91 28.26 -6.48
CA LEU A 360 4.60 27.79 -5.14
C LEU A 360 4.45 28.95 -4.16
N ARG A 361 3.33 29.02 -3.45
CA ARG A 361 3.06 29.93 -2.35
C ARG A 361 3.29 29.21 -1.02
N CYS A 362 4.17 29.75 -0.17
CA CYS A 362 4.48 29.16 1.14
C CYS A 362 3.74 29.92 2.25
N VAL A 363 2.97 29.20 3.06
CA VAL A 363 2.28 29.71 4.25
C VAL A 363 3.05 29.28 5.49
N TYR A 364 3.63 30.24 6.19
CA TYR A 364 4.37 30.00 7.42
C TYR A 364 3.41 29.97 8.62
N ALA A 365 3.18 28.79 9.18
CA ALA A 365 2.19 28.56 10.23
C ALA A 365 2.77 27.87 11.47
N GLN A 366 4.09 27.87 11.63
CA GLN A 366 4.82 27.12 12.65
C GLN A 366 4.29 27.40 14.06
N ASP A 367 4.09 28.67 14.40
CA ASP A 367 3.57 29.07 15.71
C ASP A 367 2.17 28.52 15.99
N ARG A 368 1.28 28.49 14.99
CA ARG A 368 -0.09 27.96 15.15
C ARG A 368 -0.05 26.47 15.46
N PHE A 369 0.72 25.70 14.70
CA PHE A 369 0.86 24.25 14.93
C PHE A 369 1.53 23.94 16.27
N LEU A 370 2.68 24.56 16.57
CA LEU A 370 3.44 24.28 17.79
C LEU A 370 2.66 24.68 19.06
N ASN A 371 1.85 25.75 19.02
CA ASN A 371 0.98 26.12 20.13
C ASN A 371 -0.13 25.09 20.37
N LEU A 372 -0.72 24.52 19.31
CA LEU A 372 -1.77 23.50 19.42
C LEU A 372 -1.22 22.13 19.85
N LEU A 373 0.05 21.83 19.54
CA LEU A 373 0.72 20.58 19.93
C LEU A 373 1.28 20.61 21.36
N LYS A 374 1.27 21.76 22.02
CA LYS A 374 1.80 21.91 23.38
C LYS A 374 1.07 20.98 24.36
N GLY A 375 1.84 20.22 25.14
CA GLY A 375 1.33 19.23 26.08
C GLY A 375 0.67 17.98 25.45
N VAL A 376 0.69 17.84 24.12
CA VAL A 376 0.11 16.68 23.44
C VAL A 376 1.18 15.60 23.28
N THR A 377 0.93 14.43 23.85
CA THR A 377 1.85 13.27 23.79
C THR A 377 1.27 12.10 22.99
N GLU A 378 -0.06 11.99 22.90
CA GLU A 378 -0.72 10.89 22.21
C GLU A 378 -0.58 11.02 20.67
N PRO A 379 -0.03 10.01 19.97
CA PRO A 379 0.22 10.05 18.52
C PRO A 379 -1.01 10.40 17.68
N GLU A 380 -2.13 9.71 17.92
CA GLU A 380 -3.37 9.93 17.17
C GLU A 380 -3.94 11.33 17.37
N LYS A 381 -3.79 11.88 18.58
CA LYS A 381 -4.18 13.25 18.86
C LYS A 381 -3.28 14.25 18.13
N LYS A 382 -1.96 14.00 18.05
CA LYS A 382 -1.03 14.80 17.24
C LYS A 382 -1.45 14.80 15.77
N ARG A 383 -1.75 13.63 15.20
CA ARG A 383 -2.23 13.48 13.81
C ARG A 383 -3.50 14.28 13.55
N LYS A 384 -4.51 14.16 14.41
CA LYS A 384 -5.79 14.89 14.29
C LYS A 384 -5.60 16.41 14.36
N ILE A 385 -4.79 16.90 15.29
CA ILE A 385 -4.50 18.34 15.43
C ILE A 385 -3.82 18.86 14.17
N ILE A 386 -2.79 18.16 13.68
CA ILE A 386 -2.04 18.60 12.49
C ILE A 386 -2.94 18.55 11.25
N GLY A 387 -3.69 17.47 11.04
CA GLY A 387 -4.61 17.33 9.91
C GLY A 387 -5.68 18.41 9.89
N GLY A 388 -6.38 18.63 11.02
CA GLY A 388 -7.42 19.66 11.12
C GLY A 388 -6.88 21.08 10.92
N THR A 389 -5.75 21.40 11.57
CA THR A 389 -5.13 22.72 11.44
C THR A 389 -4.64 22.99 10.02
N PHE A 390 -4.10 21.96 9.34
CA PHE A 390 -3.71 22.06 7.93
C PHE A 390 -4.91 22.39 7.04
N ILE A 391 -6.03 21.70 7.23
CA ILE A 391 -7.27 21.94 6.48
C ILE A 391 -7.76 23.37 6.69
N ASP A 392 -7.78 23.86 7.94
CA ASP A 392 -8.20 25.24 8.24
C ASP A 392 -7.35 26.27 7.50
N ILE A 393 -6.01 26.12 7.57
CA ILE A 393 -5.07 27.04 6.90
C ILE A 393 -5.21 26.94 5.37
N PHE A 394 -5.36 25.73 4.84
CA PHE A 394 -5.52 25.53 3.41
C PHE A 394 -6.81 26.17 2.90
N GLN A 395 -7.91 26.08 3.66
CA GLN A 395 -9.17 26.75 3.34
C GLN A 395 -9.05 28.28 3.43
N GLU A 396 -8.38 28.81 4.46
CA GLU A 396 -8.08 30.23 4.57
C GLU A 396 -7.29 30.73 3.36
N GLU A 397 -6.34 29.93 2.87
CA GLU A 397 -5.52 30.27 1.72
C GLU A 397 -6.27 30.16 0.39
N ALA A 398 -7.11 29.13 0.25
CA ALA A 398 -8.00 28.99 -0.89
C ALA A 398 -8.90 30.22 -1.04
N ASN A 399 -9.51 30.70 0.04
CA ASN A 399 -10.37 31.89 0.01
C ASN A 399 -9.61 33.16 -0.42
N LYS A 400 -8.33 33.31 -0.03
CA LYS A 400 -7.50 34.45 -0.48
C LYS A 400 -7.20 34.35 -1.97
N ILE A 401 -6.83 33.16 -2.44
CA ILE A 401 -6.58 32.90 -3.87
C ILE A 401 -7.85 33.17 -4.69
N GLU A 402 -9.01 32.75 -4.20
CA GLU A 402 -10.28 33.02 -4.87
C GLU A 402 -10.58 34.52 -4.99
N ALA A 403 -10.28 35.29 -3.94
CA ALA A 403 -10.42 36.75 -3.97
C ALA A 403 -9.42 37.45 -4.90
N GLU A 404 -8.23 36.89 -5.08
CA GLU A 404 -7.15 37.46 -5.89
C GLU A 404 -7.26 37.08 -7.39
N SER A 405 -7.57 35.81 -7.68
CA SER A 405 -7.45 35.22 -9.02
C SER A 405 -8.78 34.71 -9.59
N GLY A 406 -9.86 34.70 -8.81
CA GLY A 406 -11.15 34.12 -9.19
C GLY A 406 -11.36 32.72 -8.61
N PRO A 407 -12.60 32.19 -8.69
CA PRO A 407 -12.99 30.95 -8.03
C PRO A 407 -12.16 29.76 -8.53
N CYS A 408 -11.70 28.92 -7.58
CA CYS A 408 -11.09 27.64 -7.92
C CYS A 408 -12.21 26.61 -8.07
N GLU A 409 -12.28 25.92 -9.20
CA GLU A 409 -13.28 24.86 -9.41
C GLU A 409 -12.72 23.47 -9.09
N PHE A 410 -11.38 23.36 -9.07
CA PHE A 410 -10.69 22.09 -8.99
C PHE A 410 -9.63 22.06 -7.88
N LEU A 411 -9.44 20.88 -7.31
CA LEU A 411 -8.40 20.58 -6.34
C LEU A 411 -7.48 19.48 -6.88
N LEU A 412 -6.18 19.74 -6.87
CA LEU A 412 -5.16 18.73 -7.15
C LEU A 412 -4.95 17.80 -5.95
N GLN A 413 -4.97 16.49 -6.20
CA GLN A 413 -4.55 15.48 -5.24
C GLN A 413 -3.54 14.51 -5.86
N GLY A 414 -2.47 14.20 -5.12
CA GLY A 414 -1.43 13.26 -5.54
C GLY A 414 -1.75 11.81 -5.18
N THR A 415 -3.01 11.38 -5.28
CA THR A 415 -3.44 10.01 -4.99
C THR A 415 -2.78 9.03 -5.95
N LEU A 416 -2.24 7.92 -5.44
CA LEU A 416 -1.59 6.88 -6.24
C LEU A 416 -2.48 5.65 -6.43
N TYR A 417 -2.13 4.80 -7.39
CA TYR A 417 -2.90 3.58 -7.66
C TYR A 417 -3.06 2.61 -6.46
N PRO A 418 -2.04 2.40 -5.61
CA PRO A 418 -2.22 1.63 -4.38
C PRO A 418 -3.31 2.19 -3.45
N ASP A 419 -3.47 3.51 -3.38
CA ASP A 419 -4.51 4.14 -2.54
C ASP A 419 -5.91 3.84 -3.09
N VAL A 420 -6.05 3.78 -4.42
CA VAL A 420 -7.30 3.43 -5.11
C VAL A 420 -7.65 1.96 -4.88
N ILE A 421 -6.69 1.04 -5.09
CA ILE A 421 -6.93 -0.41 -4.95
C ILE A 421 -7.43 -0.75 -3.54
N GLU A 422 -6.82 -0.15 -2.50
CA GLU A 422 -7.22 -0.41 -1.12
C GLU A 422 -8.67 0.00 -0.81
N SER A 423 -9.23 0.94 -1.57
CA SER A 423 -10.62 1.37 -1.45
C SER A 423 -11.65 0.45 -2.14
N ILE A 424 -11.21 -0.39 -3.10
CA ILE A 424 -12.09 -1.19 -3.99
C ILE A 424 -12.12 -2.70 -3.63
N SER A 425 -11.40 -3.13 -2.58
CA SER A 425 -11.25 -4.55 -2.21
C SER A 425 -12.57 -5.36 -2.16
N TYR A 426 -12.52 -6.63 -2.62
CA TYR A 426 -13.68 -7.53 -2.76
C TYR A 426 -14.42 -7.82 -1.43
N LYS A 427 -13.76 -7.60 -0.28
CA LYS A 427 -14.36 -7.73 1.07
C LYS A 427 -14.90 -6.40 1.62
N GLY A 428 -15.03 -5.37 0.78
CA GLY A 428 -15.27 -3.99 1.22
C GLY A 428 -13.97 -3.29 1.65
N PRO A 429 -14.01 -2.00 2.02
CA PRO A 429 -12.83 -1.24 2.42
C PRO A 429 -12.11 -1.98 3.55
N SER A 430 -10.83 -2.30 3.32
CA SER A 430 -9.98 -2.95 4.32
C SER A 430 -10.00 -2.08 5.58
N ALA A 431 -10.57 -2.63 6.65
CA ALA A 431 -10.86 -2.01 7.94
C ALA A 431 -10.07 -0.71 8.21
N THR A 432 -10.75 0.45 8.25
CA THR A 432 -10.43 1.71 9.00
C THR A 432 -8.96 2.18 9.18
N ILE A 433 -7.99 1.61 8.47
CA ILE A 433 -6.55 1.78 8.71
C ILE A 433 -5.97 2.98 7.96
N LYS A 434 -6.73 3.57 7.01
CA LYS A 434 -6.33 4.80 6.31
C LYS A 434 -7.44 5.84 6.31
N THR A 435 -7.84 6.31 7.49
CA THR A 435 -8.81 7.41 7.63
C THR A 435 -8.27 8.78 7.17
N HIS A 436 -6.98 8.91 6.80
CA HIS A 436 -6.33 10.22 6.62
C HIS A 436 -5.32 10.33 5.47
N HIS A 437 -5.37 9.49 4.43
CA HIS A 437 -4.55 9.70 3.24
C HIS A 437 -5.41 10.04 2.03
N ASN A 438 -5.13 11.23 1.48
CA ASN A 438 -5.54 11.86 0.21
C ASN A 438 -7.00 11.77 -0.24
N VAL A 439 -7.74 10.69 0.00
CA VAL A 439 -9.04 10.42 -0.62
C VAL A 439 -10.24 10.83 0.27
N GLY A 440 -10.06 11.02 1.58
CA GLY A 440 -11.20 11.20 2.52
C GLY A 440 -11.25 12.48 3.35
N GLY A 441 -10.37 13.46 3.11
CA GLY A 441 -10.10 14.53 4.07
C GLY A 441 -10.74 15.89 3.80
N LEU A 442 -11.45 16.09 2.69
CA LEU A 442 -11.99 17.42 2.39
C LEU A 442 -13.22 17.69 3.25
N PRO A 443 -13.29 18.85 3.93
CA PRO A 443 -14.51 19.28 4.59
C PRO A 443 -15.68 19.25 3.60
N ALA A 444 -16.87 18.82 4.06
CA ALA A 444 -18.09 18.85 3.25
C ALA A 444 -18.43 20.27 2.71
N SER A 445 -17.79 21.31 3.25
CA SER A 445 -17.89 22.69 2.76
C SER A 445 -17.10 22.96 1.47
N MET A 446 -16.10 22.15 1.13
CA MET A 446 -15.23 22.37 -0.03
C MET A 446 -15.82 21.67 -1.27
N LYS A 447 -16.53 22.43 -2.11
CA LYS A 447 -17.21 21.93 -3.33
C LYS A 447 -16.29 21.90 -4.56
N LEU A 448 -15.04 21.46 -4.40
CA LEU A 448 -14.06 21.40 -5.48
C LEU A 448 -14.13 20.05 -6.20
N LYS A 449 -13.94 20.06 -7.53
CA LYS A 449 -13.78 18.85 -8.34
C LYS A 449 -12.34 18.35 -8.22
N LEU A 450 -12.15 17.05 -8.07
CA LEU A 450 -10.82 16.47 -7.88
C LEU A 450 -10.10 16.25 -9.22
N ILE A 451 -8.79 16.55 -9.24
CA ILE A 451 -7.86 16.18 -10.32
C ILE A 451 -6.77 15.31 -9.70
N GLU A 452 -6.69 14.05 -10.13
CA GLU A 452 -5.79 13.03 -9.57
C GLU A 452 -4.82 12.48 -10.63
N PRO A 453 -3.76 13.23 -11.02
CA PRO A 453 -2.86 12.87 -12.12
C PRO A 453 -2.16 11.52 -12.01
N LEU A 454 -1.95 11.06 -10.77
CA LEU A 454 -1.12 9.91 -10.47
C LEU A 454 -1.96 8.69 -10.09
N ARG A 455 -3.28 8.79 -10.25
CA ARG A 455 -4.25 7.80 -9.78
C ARG A 455 -4.01 6.41 -10.36
N GLU A 456 -3.47 6.32 -11.58
CA GLU A 456 -3.19 5.05 -12.27
C GLU A 456 -1.73 4.61 -12.18
N LEU A 457 -0.92 5.30 -11.38
CA LEU A 457 0.53 5.10 -11.32
C LEU A 457 0.97 4.52 -9.97
N PHE A 458 1.94 3.62 -10.04
CA PHE A 458 2.77 3.18 -8.92
C PHE A 458 3.90 4.17 -8.64
N LYS A 459 4.50 4.05 -7.46
CA LYS A 459 5.57 4.95 -7.00
C LYS A 459 6.77 5.00 -7.93
N ASP A 460 7.15 3.88 -8.56
CA ASP A 460 8.27 3.84 -9.49
C ASP A 460 7.94 4.51 -10.82
N GLU A 461 6.71 4.36 -11.30
CA GLU A 461 6.21 5.06 -12.50
C GLU A 461 6.15 6.57 -12.26
N VAL A 462 5.73 7.01 -11.07
CA VAL A 462 5.77 8.44 -10.69
C VAL A 462 7.20 8.97 -10.71
N ARG A 463 8.20 8.15 -10.33
CA ARG A 463 9.61 8.55 -10.42
C ARG A 463 10.07 8.67 -11.87
N GLU A 464 9.78 7.67 -12.70
CA GLU A 464 10.08 7.69 -14.13
C GLU A 464 9.42 8.89 -14.82
N LEU A 465 8.16 9.18 -14.47
CA LEU A 465 7.42 10.35 -14.91
C LEU A 465 8.08 11.66 -14.47
N GLY A 466 8.52 11.75 -13.21
CA GLY A 466 9.28 12.90 -12.72
C GLY A 466 10.55 13.16 -13.54
N MET A 467 11.32 12.11 -13.84
CA MET A 467 12.50 12.21 -14.69
C MET A 467 12.14 12.64 -16.11
N ALA A 468 11.08 12.08 -16.70
CA ALA A 468 10.59 12.44 -18.03
C ALA A 468 10.13 13.91 -18.11
N LEU A 469 9.63 14.47 -17.00
CA LEU A 469 9.22 15.87 -16.90
C LEU A 469 10.40 16.85 -16.73
N GLY A 470 11.62 16.34 -16.52
CA GLY A 470 12.83 17.12 -16.32
C GLY A 470 13.14 17.44 -14.85
N ILE A 471 12.48 16.78 -13.89
CA ILE A 471 12.77 16.96 -12.46
C ILE A 471 14.10 16.27 -12.15
N ASP A 472 14.94 16.90 -11.32
CA ASP A 472 16.24 16.37 -10.97
C ASP A 472 16.16 15.04 -10.21
N GLU A 473 17.19 14.22 -10.36
CA GLU A 473 17.23 12.87 -9.80
C GLU A 473 17.19 12.88 -8.26
N VAL A 474 17.83 13.85 -7.61
CA VAL A 474 17.88 13.95 -6.14
C VAL A 474 16.46 14.16 -5.58
N SER A 475 15.67 14.97 -6.27
CA SER A 475 14.26 15.22 -5.96
C SER A 475 13.38 14.02 -6.16
N VAL A 476 13.56 13.29 -7.26
CA VAL A 476 12.75 12.12 -7.62
C VAL A 476 12.99 10.93 -6.69
N PHE A 477 14.25 10.69 -6.30
CA PHE A 477 14.63 9.55 -5.47
C PHE A 477 14.69 9.85 -3.96
N ARG A 478 14.27 11.05 -3.56
CA ARG A 478 14.15 11.42 -2.14
C ARG A 478 13.23 10.48 -1.38
N HIS A 479 13.61 10.16 -0.14
CA HIS A 479 12.80 9.35 0.76
C HIS A 479 11.45 9.99 1.10
N PRO A 480 10.38 9.18 1.27
CA PRO A 480 9.10 9.66 1.75
C PRO A 480 9.21 10.39 3.10
N PHE A 481 8.39 11.43 3.25
CA PHE A 481 8.28 12.21 4.49
C PHE A 481 6.82 12.24 4.95
N PRO A 482 6.53 11.88 6.21
CA PRO A 482 5.15 11.81 6.69
C PRO A 482 4.50 13.19 6.75
N GLY A 483 3.19 13.27 6.54
CA GLY A 483 2.43 14.53 6.61
C GLY A 483 2.57 15.28 7.96
N PRO A 484 2.45 14.58 9.10
CA PRO A 484 2.78 15.15 10.42
C PRO A 484 4.26 15.56 10.61
N GLY A 485 5.12 15.20 9.67
CA GLY A 485 6.55 15.49 9.69
C GLY A 485 7.25 14.94 10.91
N LEU A 486 8.11 15.76 11.51
CA LEU A 486 8.87 15.45 12.70
C LEU A 486 8.01 15.25 13.96
N ALA A 487 6.73 15.64 13.95
CA ALA A 487 5.86 15.52 15.13
C ALA A 487 5.64 14.06 15.59
N ILE A 488 5.68 13.11 14.66
CA ILE A 488 5.61 11.65 14.94
C ILE A 488 6.99 10.99 15.07
N ARG A 489 8.05 11.77 14.87
CA ARG A 489 9.44 11.35 15.13
C ARG A 489 9.98 11.92 16.43
N ILE A 490 9.21 12.76 17.11
CA ILE A 490 9.47 13.23 18.46
C ILE A 490 8.49 12.51 19.37
N LEU A 491 8.99 11.50 20.08
CA LEU A 491 8.19 10.80 21.06
C LEU A 491 7.81 11.74 22.21
N GLY A 492 6.53 11.72 22.57
CA GLY A 492 5.97 12.63 23.58
C GLY A 492 5.68 14.02 23.04
N GLU A 493 5.94 15.05 23.85
CA GLU A 493 5.60 16.44 23.55
C GLU A 493 6.48 17.02 22.43
N VAL A 494 5.84 17.76 21.51
CA VAL A 494 6.48 18.45 20.39
C VAL A 494 6.66 19.93 20.74
N THR A 495 7.91 20.37 20.91
CA THR A 495 8.26 21.77 21.18
C THR A 495 9.25 22.28 20.13
N ALA A 496 9.32 23.60 19.93
CA ALA A 496 10.26 24.22 18.98
C ALA A 496 11.73 23.78 19.23
N GLU A 497 12.12 23.67 20.50
CA GLU A 497 13.46 23.20 20.89
C GLU A 497 13.70 21.75 20.46
N ARG A 498 12.74 20.86 20.72
CA ARG A 498 12.85 19.43 20.37
C ARG A 498 12.86 19.23 18.85
N VAL A 499 12.05 20.00 18.12
CA VAL A 499 12.07 20.03 16.66
C VAL A 499 13.44 20.43 16.15
N LYS A 500 14.01 21.53 16.67
CA LYS A 500 15.34 22.00 16.24
C LYS A 500 16.43 20.95 16.50
N ILE A 501 16.45 20.34 17.69
CA ILE A 501 17.41 19.26 18.01
C ILE A 501 17.29 18.12 17.00
N LEU A 502 16.06 17.69 16.69
CA LEU A 502 15.85 16.60 15.75
C LEU A 502 16.21 16.98 14.31
N GLN A 503 15.93 18.21 13.88
CA GLN A 503 16.30 18.73 12.56
C GLN A 503 17.81 18.67 12.33
N GLU A 504 18.61 19.09 13.31
CA GLU A 504 20.08 19.05 13.20
C GLU A 504 20.61 17.60 13.15
N ALA A 505 20.05 16.70 13.97
CA ALA A 505 20.45 15.30 13.97
C ALA A 505 20.07 14.56 12.67
N ASP A 506 18.86 14.81 12.15
CA ASP A 506 18.38 14.23 10.90
C ASP A 506 19.22 14.72 9.71
N ASP A 507 19.56 16.01 9.66
CA ASP A 507 20.41 16.61 8.61
C ASP A 507 21.78 15.91 8.52
N ILE A 508 22.46 15.69 9.66
CA ILE A 508 23.74 14.97 9.72
C ILE A 508 23.62 13.53 9.23
N VAL A 509 22.59 12.80 9.68
CA VAL A 509 22.40 11.39 9.29
C VAL A 509 22.16 11.29 7.79
N ILE A 510 21.31 12.15 7.24
CA ILE A 510 21.03 12.18 5.80
C ILE A 510 22.30 12.56 5.00
N GLU A 511 23.07 13.54 5.46
CA GLU A 511 24.35 13.92 4.85
C GLU A 511 25.34 12.74 4.79
N GLU A 512 25.50 12.00 5.88
CA GLU A 512 26.39 10.84 5.93
C GLU A 512 25.91 9.68 5.04
N LEU A 513 24.59 9.50 4.88
CA LEU A 513 24.04 8.54 3.92
C LEU A 513 24.33 8.92 2.47
N TYR A 514 24.34 10.21 2.13
CA TYR A 514 24.75 10.66 0.80
C TYR A 514 26.25 10.47 0.59
N LYS A 515 27.10 10.89 1.54
CA LYS A 515 28.56 10.76 1.44
C LYS A 515 29.02 9.32 1.29
N SER A 516 28.36 8.40 1.99
CA SER A 516 28.68 6.97 1.95
C SER A 516 28.04 6.22 0.77
N GLY A 517 27.18 6.88 -0.02
CA GLY A 517 26.49 6.27 -1.16
C GLY A 517 25.33 5.35 -0.78
N HIS A 518 24.97 5.25 0.50
CA HIS A 518 23.90 4.37 0.98
C HIS A 518 22.49 4.96 0.82
N TYR A 519 22.35 6.27 0.65
CA TYR A 519 21.03 6.93 0.59
C TYR A 519 20.07 6.27 -0.42
N ARG A 520 20.57 5.95 -1.62
CA ARG A 520 19.77 5.36 -2.71
C ARG A 520 19.42 3.88 -2.50
N LEU A 521 20.17 3.19 -1.65
CA LEU A 521 19.94 1.78 -1.33
C LEU A 521 18.88 1.60 -0.24
N ILE A 522 18.56 2.67 0.47
CA ILE A 522 17.61 2.67 1.59
C ILE A 522 16.25 3.17 1.09
N GLY A 523 15.17 2.49 1.48
CA GLY A 523 13.81 2.90 1.13
C GLY A 523 13.32 4.10 1.94
N GLN A 524 13.72 4.19 3.21
CA GLN A 524 13.51 5.36 4.06
C GLN A 524 14.53 5.41 5.21
N ALA A 525 15.11 6.58 5.44
CA ALA A 525 15.99 6.86 6.58
C ALA A 525 15.56 8.12 7.33
N PHE A 526 15.66 8.09 8.66
CA PHE A 526 15.37 9.24 9.53
C PHE A 526 15.86 9.04 10.96
N VAL A 527 15.81 10.11 11.74
CA VAL A 527 16.07 10.11 13.19
C VAL A 527 14.77 10.23 13.98
N VAL A 528 14.71 9.56 15.14
CA VAL A 528 13.64 9.66 16.14
C VAL A 528 14.22 10.18 17.46
N LEU A 529 13.60 11.21 18.04
CA LEU A 529 14.00 11.77 19.34
C LEU A 529 13.20 11.13 20.48
N LEU A 530 13.91 10.49 21.42
CA LEU A 530 13.28 9.74 22.51
C LEU A 530 13.02 10.66 23.73
N PRO A 531 11.99 10.38 24.56
CA PRO A 531 11.68 11.15 25.75
C PRO A 531 12.47 10.61 26.96
N VAL A 532 13.70 10.16 26.75
CA VAL A 532 14.59 9.63 27.79
C VAL A 532 15.86 10.46 27.85
N LYS A 533 16.32 10.73 29.07
CA LYS A 533 17.60 11.37 29.33
C LYS A 533 18.65 10.32 29.63
N SER A 534 19.85 10.49 29.12
CA SER A 534 20.98 9.62 29.44
C SER A 534 22.13 10.43 30.03
N VAL A 535 22.93 9.79 30.87
CA VAL A 535 24.20 10.37 31.32
C VAL A 535 25.21 10.23 30.19
N GLY A 536 25.81 11.36 29.82
CA GLY A 536 26.94 11.43 28.90
C GLY A 536 28.15 12.04 29.60
N VAL A 537 29.31 11.85 28.98
CA VAL A 537 30.54 12.57 29.32
C VAL A 537 30.96 13.30 28.05
N MET A 538 30.88 14.62 28.07
CA MET A 538 31.35 15.47 26.97
C MET A 538 32.36 16.46 27.54
N GLY A 539 33.62 16.36 27.11
CA GLY A 539 34.73 17.03 27.79
C GLY A 539 34.91 16.53 29.23
N ASP A 540 35.15 17.43 30.17
CA ASP A 540 35.37 17.11 31.60
C ASP A 540 34.06 17.08 32.44
N GLY A 541 32.91 17.31 31.81
CA GLY A 541 31.61 17.44 32.49
C GLY A 541 30.64 16.27 32.24
N ARG A 542 29.77 16.00 33.21
CA ARG A 542 28.60 15.12 33.01
C ARG A 542 27.49 15.88 32.30
N THR A 543 26.91 15.27 31.26
CA THR A 543 25.75 15.80 30.55
C THR A 543 24.52 14.92 30.78
N TYR A 544 23.33 15.53 30.79
CA TYR A 544 22.04 14.84 30.90
C TYR A 544 21.17 15.26 29.71
N GLU A 545 21.43 14.65 28.55
CA GLU A 545 20.80 15.02 27.28
C GLU A 545 19.91 13.89 26.73
N ASN A 546 19.24 14.15 25.61
CA ASN A 546 18.31 13.20 25.02
C ASN A 546 19.06 12.03 24.36
N VAL A 547 18.33 10.92 24.19
CA VAL A 547 18.73 9.82 23.32
C VAL A 547 18.01 9.98 21.99
N ALA A 548 18.71 9.77 20.88
CA ALA A 548 18.13 9.69 19.55
C ALA A 548 18.33 8.30 18.95
N CYS A 549 17.41 7.88 18.08
CA CYS A 549 17.45 6.61 17.37
C CYS A 549 17.50 6.85 15.86
N VAL A 550 18.44 6.22 15.17
CA VAL A 550 18.47 6.18 13.71
C VAL A 550 17.63 5.00 13.24
N ARG A 551 16.74 5.26 12.28
CA ARG A 551 15.90 4.27 11.61
C ARG A 551 16.23 4.27 10.13
N CYS A 552 16.70 3.15 9.61
CA CYS A 552 16.86 2.93 8.17
C CYS A 552 16.19 1.61 7.79
N VAL A 553 15.36 1.64 6.75
CA VAL A 553 14.62 0.46 6.30
C VAL A 553 14.82 0.21 4.81
N GLU A 554 14.95 -1.06 4.45
CA GLU A 554 14.90 -1.54 3.08
C GLU A 554 13.49 -2.07 2.80
N THR A 555 12.85 -1.53 1.76
CA THR A 555 11.50 -1.93 1.38
C THR A 555 11.23 -1.62 -0.07
N THR A 556 10.45 -2.49 -0.72
CA THR A 556 9.92 -2.25 -2.06
C THR A 556 8.47 -1.77 -2.05
N ASP A 557 7.69 -2.07 -1.00
CA ASP A 557 6.23 -1.86 -0.97
C ASP A 557 5.72 -1.11 0.28
N TYR A 558 6.59 -0.81 1.25
CA TYR A 558 6.27 -0.22 2.56
C TYR A 558 5.28 -1.03 3.41
N MET A 559 4.81 -2.18 2.96
CA MET A 559 3.96 -3.12 3.69
C MET A 559 4.81 -4.10 4.51
N THR A 560 5.91 -4.54 3.91
CA THR A 560 6.99 -5.27 4.59
C THR A 560 8.29 -4.48 4.48
N ALA A 561 9.09 -4.47 5.53
CA ALA A 561 10.37 -3.76 5.53
C ALA A 561 11.35 -4.45 6.46
N ASP A 562 12.59 -4.63 6.01
CA ASP A 562 13.68 -5.04 6.89
C ASP A 562 14.48 -3.82 7.35
N PHE A 563 15.15 -3.92 8.49
CA PHE A 563 16.10 -2.88 8.86
C PHE A 563 17.31 -2.94 7.94
N TYR A 564 17.84 -1.79 7.54
CA TYR A 564 18.99 -1.76 6.65
C TYR A 564 20.26 -2.17 7.41
N HIS A 565 21.07 -3.04 6.82
CA HIS A 565 22.36 -3.45 7.40
C HIS A 565 23.45 -2.40 7.10
N LEU A 566 23.37 -1.26 7.76
CA LEU A 566 24.34 -0.18 7.57
C LEU A 566 25.74 -0.61 8.06
N PRO A 567 26.83 -0.34 7.32
CA PRO A 567 28.18 -0.67 7.78
C PRO A 567 28.52 0.00 9.11
N TYR A 568 29.23 -0.72 10.00
CA TYR A 568 29.60 -0.21 11.32
C TYR A 568 30.40 1.09 11.28
N GLU A 569 31.26 1.28 10.28
CA GLU A 569 32.05 2.51 10.10
C GLU A 569 31.17 3.73 9.83
N VAL A 570 30.12 3.56 9.01
CA VAL A 570 29.15 4.62 8.71
C VAL A 570 28.34 4.95 9.96
N MET A 571 27.86 3.92 10.69
CA MET A 571 27.17 4.11 11.98
C MET A 571 28.05 4.82 13.01
N SER A 572 29.33 4.47 13.09
CA SER A 572 30.28 5.08 14.03
C SER A 572 30.54 6.54 13.71
N THR A 573 30.63 6.89 12.42
CA THR A 573 30.80 8.27 11.96
C THR A 573 29.56 9.10 12.27
N MET A 574 28.37 8.60 11.91
CA MET A 574 27.09 9.26 12.23
C MET A 574 26.94 9.51 13.74
N SER A 575 27.20 8.49 14.56
CA SER A 575 27.12 8.60 16.01
C SER A 575 28.06 9.67 16.55
N SER A 576 29.31 9.68 16.08
CA SER A 576 30.32 10.66 16.50
C SER A 576 29.91 12.08 16.11
N ARG A 577 29.45 12.28 14.87
CA ARG A 577 29.01 13.60 14.40
C ARG A 577 27.80 14.11 15.16
N VAL A 578 26.75 13.30 15.28
CA VAL A 578 25.52 13.70 16.00
C VAL A 578 25.83 14.08 17.45
N ILE A 579 26.61 13.28 18.17
CA ILE A 579 26.93 13.56 19.59
C ILE A 579 27.81 14.80 19.75
N ASN A 580 28.73 15.07 18.82
CA ASN A 580 29.66 16.19 18.94
C ASN A 580 29.10 17.52 18.39
N GLU A 581 28.24 17.47 17.38
CA GLU A 581 27.73 18.65 16.68
C GLU A 581 26.34 19.09 17.19
N VAL A 582 25.52 18.15 17.69
CA VAL A 582 24.12 18.44 18.10
C VAL A 582 24.01 18.54 19.62
N ARG A 583 24.03 19.77 20.13
CA ARG A 583 23.74 20.03 21.55
C ARG A 583 22.32 19.57 21.89
N GLY A 584 22.19 18.69 22.89
CA GLY A 584 20.92 18.11 23.31
C GLY A 584 20.77 16.62 23.01
N ILE A 585 21.77 15.98 22.37
CA ILE A 585 21.87 14.53 22.20
C ILE A 585 23.24 14.05 22.66
N ASN A 586 23.27 13.11 23.60
CA ASN A 586 24.52 12.51 24.09
C ASN A 586 24.63 11.01 23.88
N ARG A 587 23.64 10.42 23.21
CA ARG A 587 23.60 9.00 22.89
C ARG A 587 22.77 8.78 21.65
N LEU A 588 23.34 8.02 20.72
CA LEU A 588 22.66 7.56 19.50
C LEU A 588 22.49 6.04 19.56
N CYS A 589 21.30 5.55 19.20
CA CYS A 589 21.02 4.13 18.97
C CYS A 589 20.55 3.88 17.54
N TYR A 590 20.45 2.60 17.16
CA TYR A 590 20.01 2.17 15.83
C TYR A 590 18.90 1.13 15.96
N ASP A 591 17.82 1.28 15.19
CA ASP A 591 16.67 0.38 15.25
C ASP A 591 16.85 -0.82 14.30
N ILE A 592 17.00 -2.01 14.91
CA ILE A 592 17.18 -3.30 14.23
C ILE A 592 15.89 -4.13 14.14
N SER A 593 14.71 -3.49 14.27
CA SER A 593 13.42 -4.18 14.25
C SER A 593 12.81 -4.21 12.85
N SER A 594 12.51 -5.39 12.30
CA SER A 594 11.81 -5.50 11.01
C SER A 594 10.29 -5.22 11.14
N LYS A 595 9.64 -4.90 10.02
CA LYS A 595 8.19 -4.79 9.87
C LYS A 595 7.67 -6.01 9.09
N PRO A 596 6.83 -6.88 9.70
CA PRO A 596 6.41 -6.95 11.13
C PRO A 596 7.51 -7.55 12.05
N PRO A 597 7.43 -7.39 13.40
CA PRO A 597 6.29 -6.90 14.20
C PRO A 597 6.27 -5.39 14.46
N ALA A 598 7.35 -4.67 14.16
CA ALA A 598 7.40 -3.21 14.32
C ALA A 598 6.74 -2.49 13.14
N THR A 599 6.68 -1.16 13.22
CA THR A 599 6.33 -0.26 12.12
C THR A 599 7.59 0.44 11.57
N ILE A 600 7.43 1.20 10.48
CA ILE A 600 8.55 2.00 9.95
C ILE A 600 8.77 3.21 10.87
N GLU A 601 7.76 4.06 11.01
CA GLU A 601 7.72 5.18 11.98
C GLU A 601 7.43 4.63 13.39
N TRP A 602 7.83 5.40 14.42
CA TRP A 602 7.68 4.99 15.83
C TRP A 602 6.34 5.43 16.47
N GLU A 603 5.60 6.32 15.80
CA GLU A 603 4.26 6.82 16.16
C GLU A 603 3.39 7.00 14.92
#